data_AF-A0A536NFG9-F1
#
_entry.id   AF-A0A536NFG9-F1
#
_cell.length_a   1.000
_cell.length_b   1.000
_cell.length_c   1.000
_cell.angle_alpha   90.00
_cell.angle_beta   90.00
_cell.angle_gamma   90.00
#
_symmetry.space_group_name_H-M   'P 1'
#
loop_
_entity.id
_entity.type
_entity.pdbx_description
1 polymer ?
#
loop_
_entity_poly.entity_id
_entity_poly.type
_entity_poly.pdbx_seq_one_letter_code
_entity_poly.pdbx_strand_id
1 'polypeptide(L)'
;MIAEYSLPAQVDVLIVGGGATGAGILRDLSRRGLHCLLVDKGDLGTGTSGRYHGLLHSGARYVAKDPLAARECIVENRVVRRIAPACVEDTGGLFVATPDDPDDYVTEFPDRCAAAGIPCEEVSVADVFRREPALNRSIRRAFRVPDASLEPWQLIEANLRDAENRDSRALPYRQVVEIERNGAFISSVSVADVRSGTIDRIAPRFVVSAAGAWAGRIAALAGVRLDMAPGKGTMLVYNQRMTDTVVNRCHVPGDGDIMVPVHTVAILGTTEISVPDPDIYDIERHEVAQLVAEGEKLFPDLRNLRILRAYAGVRPLYSEEPSGSDGREISRAHVVLDHERRDGVTNFVSIVGGKLTTYRLMAQQTSDLVCQKIGVDAPSTTAAEVLPGQGSERAYYWLGDRLSQHEATGGGDAALICECEFVTRPALDRFLAENWPCSLDDVRRGTRLGMGPCQGAFCTFRAAGIVAEAIARRSLPAAEVGFVEPPPPAEPPPPAEPLGAIVGRDEPTRGDDAELAERAMVAFLRERYKGTRPVAWGRQLQELWVATGIYWGTLGVDAFEGGADNGQGTAEASPRRVGGARAAR
;
A
#
# COMPACT_ATOMS: atom_id res chain seq x y z
N MET A 1 -1.69 30.77 5.76
CA MET A 1 -0.58 30.98 4.81
C MET A 1 0.04 29.62 4.57
N ILE A 2 -0.10 29.06 3.37
CA ILE A 2 0.69 27.88 2.99
C ILE A 2 2.11 28.40 2.83
N ALA A 3 3.05 27.98 3.67
CA ALA A 3 4.44 28.27 3.40
C ALA A 3 4.81 27.46 2.14
N GLU A 4 4.99 28.14 1.01
CA GLU A 4 5.68 27.56 -0.14
C GLU A 4 7.06 27.11 0.36
N TYR A 5 7.22 25.82 0.57
CA TYR A 5 8.50 25.27 0.98
C TYR A 5 9.40 25.23 -0.24
N SER A 6 10.33 26.18 -0.32
CA SER A 6 11.40 26.14 -1.31
C SER A 6 12.36 25.00 -0.98
N LEU A 7 12.66 24.16 -1.97
CA LEU A 7 13.61 23.07 -1.82
C LEU A 7 15.02 23.60 -1.48
N PRO A 8 15.77 22.93 -0.60
CA PRO A 8 17.14 23.34 -0.32
C PRO A 8 18.01 23.21 -1.58
N ALA A 9 18.84 24.22 -1.83
CA ALA A 9 19.75 24.20 -2.98
C ALA A 9 20.80 23.07 -2.89
N GLN A 10 21.15 22.64 -1.67
CA GLN A 10 22.14 21.61 -1.41
C GLN A 10 21.70 20.71 -0.25
N VAL A 11 21.98 19.40 -0.37
CA VAL A 11 21.74 18.40 0.67
C VAL A 11 22.92 17.43 0.75
N ASP A 12 23.11 16.79 1.90
CA ASP A 12 24.12 15.74 2.01
C ASP A 12 23.70 14.50 1.22
N VAL A 13 22.44 14.07 1.40
CA VAL A 13 21.91 12.91 0.69
C VAL A 13 20.51 13.19 0.17
N LEU A 14 20.30 12.99 -1.12
CA LEU A 14 18.98 12.94 -1.74
C LEU A 14 18.53 11.47 -1.86
N ILE A 15 17.39 11.14 -1.28
CA ILE A 15 16.80 9.80 -1.29
C ILE A 15 15.57 9.83 -2.20
N VAL A 16 15.54 8.94 -3.19
CA VAL A 16 14.45 8.85 -4.17
C VAL A 16 13.59 7.63 -3.86
N GLY A 17 12.36 7.87 -3.41
CA GLY A 17 11.37 6.84 -3.06
C GLY A 17 10.99 6.85 -1.58
N GLY A 18 9.74 7.17 -1.29
CA GLY A 18 9.12 7.30 0.03
C GLY A 18 8.41 6.05 0.53
N GLY A 19 8.87 4.86 0.12
CA GLY A 19 8.46 3.59 0.74
C GLY A 19 9.15 3.35 2.09
N ALA A 20 8.89 2.20 2.70
CA ALA A 20 9.50 1.84 3.99
C ALA A 20 11.04 1.85 3.97
N THR A 21 11.64 1.36 2.89
CA THR A 21 13.10 1.38 2.72
C THR A 21 13.65 2.81 2.71
N GLY A 22 13.07 3.70 1.91
CA GLY A 22 13.51 5.10 1.84
C GLY A 22 13.30 5.85 3.15
N ALA A 23 12.16 5.65 3.83
CA ALA A 23 11.92 6.22 5.15
C ALA A 23 12.92 5.70 6.20
N GLY A 24 13.27 4.41 6.15
CA GLY A 24 14.31 3.83 7.00
C GLY A 24 15.70 4.43 6.72
N ILE A 25 16.06 4.63 5.45
CA ILE A 25 17.34 5.25 5.04
C ILE A 25 17.40 6.69 5.52
N LEU A 26 16.32 7.45 5.31
CA LEU A 26 16.20 8.83 5.79
C LEU A 26 16.44 8.88 7.29
N ARG A 27 15.73 8.06 8.07
CA ARG A 27 15.92 7.95 9.51
C ARG A 27 17.38 7.65 9.88
N ASP A 28 17.96 6.61 9.29
CA ASP A 28 19.30 6.15 9.70
C ASP A 28 20.38 7.19 9.39
N LEU A 29 20.36 7.79 8.19
CA LEU A 29 21.31 8.85 7.81
C LEU A 29 21.15 10.11 8.66
N SER A 30 19.92 10.55 8.94
CA SER A 30 19.66 11.70 9.81
C SER A 30 20.20 11.48 11.23
N ARG A 31 20.08 10.26 11.78
CA ARG A 31 20.65 9.92 13.09
C ARG A 31 22.18 9.90 13.10
N ARG A 32 22.80 9.72 11.94
CA ARG A 32 24.26 9.82 11.75
C ARG A 32 24.74 11.24 11.46
N GLY A 33 23.84 12.22 11.54
CA GLY A 33 24.15 13.65 11.44
C GLY A 33 24.18 14.20 10.01
N LEU A 34 23.60 13.49 9.04
CA LEU A 34 23.49 13.96 7.66
C LEU A 34 22.17 14.72 7.45
N HIS A 35 22.24 15.83 6.73
CA HIS A 35 21.06 16.59 6.29
C HIS A 35 20.50 15.98 5.01
N CYS A 36 19.41 15.23 5.15
CA CYS A 36 18.85 14.44 4.07
C CYS A 36 17.51 15.00 3.58
N LEU A 37 17.26 14.80 2.30
CA LEU A 37 15.97 15.05 1.68
C LEU A 37 15.48 13.78 1.01
N LEU A 38 14.27 13.35 1.34
CA LEU A 38 13.55 12.30 0.64
C LEU A 38 12.49 12.92 -0.28
N VAL A 39 12.39 12.41 -1.49
CA VAL A 39 11.35 12.80 -2.46
C VAL A 39 10.61 11.56 -2.99
N ASP A 40 9.30 11.66 -3.17
CA ASP A 40 8.47 10.62 -3.79
C ASP A 40 7.54 11.23 -4.84
N LYS A 41 7.33 10.55 -5.97
CA LYS A 41 6.44 11.00 -7.06
C LYS A 41 4.96 11.10 -6.62
N GLY A 42 4.55 10.32 -5.63
CA GLY A 42 3.20 10.32 -5.07
C GLY A 42 3.22 10.60 -3.57
N ASP A 43 2.17 10.16 -2.88
CA ASP A 43 2.18 10.17 -1.42
C ASP A 43 3.08 9.05 -0.86
N LEU A 44 3.54 9.21 0.37
CA LEU A 44 4.48 8.30 1.01
C LEU A 44 3.82 6.95 1.30
N GLY A 45 4.57 5.87 1.06
CA GLY A 45 4.05 4.51 1.21
C GLY A 45 3.00 4.09 0.19
N THR A 46 2.80 4.80 -0.91
CA THR A 46 1.83 4.43 -1.96
C THR A 46 2.32 3.34 -2.90
N GLY A 47 3.62 3.08 -2.99
CA GLY A 47 4.19 1.98 -3.78
C GLY A 47 3.94 0.60 -3.18
N THR A 48 4.91 -0.31 -3.32
CA THR A 48 4.82 -1.69 -2.82
C THR A 48 4.59 -1.76 -1.31
N SER A 49 5.16 -0.84 -0.53
CA SER A 49 5.07 -0.84 0.94
C SER A 49 3.63 -0.70 1.47
N GLY A 50 2.75 0.00 0.75
CA GLY A 50 1.32 0.11 1.08
C GLY A 50 0.44 -0.91 0.36
N ARG A 51 1.02 -1.77 -0.48
CA ARG A 51 0.30 -2.75 -1.32
C ARG A 51 0.82 -4.17 -1.06
N TYR A 52 0.74 -4.59 0.19
CA TYR A 52 1.01 -5.96 0.66
C TYR A 52 -0.08 -6.39 1.65
N HIS A 53 -0.06 -7.64 2.11
CA HIS A 53 -1.13 -8.20 2.96
C HIS A 53 -1.09 -7.78 4.44
N GLY A 54 -0.12 -6.98 4.89
CA GLY A 54 -0.05 -6.56 6.30
C GLY A 54 0.76 -7.46 7.22
N LEU A 55 1.58 -8.39 6.71
CA LEU A 55 2.30 -9.39 7.51
C LEU A 55 3.68 -8.90 7.97
N LEU A 56 3.93 -8.95 9.27
CA LEU A 56 5.26 -9.02 9.86
C LEU A 56 5.65 -10.49 10.06
N HIS A 57 6.30 -11.09 9.06
CA HIS A 57 6.64 -12.52 9.11
C HIS A 57 7.90 -12.79 9.93
N SER A 58 7.97 -13.97 10.51
CA SER A 58 9.13 -14.56 11.16
C SER A 58 10.22 -15.01 10.17
N GLY A 59 9.86 -15.18 8.90
CA GLY A 59 10.74 -15.79 7.89
C GLY A 59 10.58 -17.30 7.76
N ALA A 60 9.68 -17.92 8.52
CA ALA A 60 9.44 -19.38 8.49
C ALA A 60 9.08 -19.89 7.09
N ARG A 61 8.44 -19.06 6.26
CA ARG A 61 8.15 -19.34 4.84
C ARG A 61 9.41 -19.62 3.99
N TYR A 62 10.58 -19.11 4.39
CA TYR A 62 11.81 -19.16 3.60
C TYR A 62 12.78 -20.26 4.05
N VAL A 63 12.51 -20.96 5.15
CA VAL A 63 13.48 -21.87 5.79
C VAL A 63 13.98 -23.00 4.90
N ALA A 64 13.20 -23.40 3.88
CA ALA A 64 13.59 -24.43 2.94
C ALA A 64 14.42 -23.91 1.74
N LYS A 65 14.13 -22.69 1.24
CA LYS A 65 14.74 -22.16 0.01
C LYS A 65 15.81 -21.10 0.25
N ASP A 66 15.68 -20.32 1.32
CA ASP A 66 16.56 -19.20 1.64
C ASP A 66 16.72 -19.05 3.18
N PRO A 67 17.56 -19.91 3.80
CA PRO A 67 17.79 -19.88 5.25
C PRO A 67 18.46 -18.59 5.73
N LEU A 68 19.21 -17.90 4.86
CA LEU A 68 19.82 -16.61 5.22
C LEU A 68 18.73 -15.55 5.37
N ALA A 69 17.85 -15.40 4.39
CA ALA A 69 16.72 -14.49 4.51
C ALA A 69 15.84 -14.87 5.71
N ALA A 70 15.61 -16.16 5.98
CA ALA A 70 14.86 -16.60 7.15
C ALA A 70 15.48 -16.08 8.47
N ARG A 71 16.81 -16.17 8.62
CA ARG A 71 17.55 -15.63 9.78
C ARG A 71 17.45 -14.12 9.90
N GLU A 72 17.62 -13.40 8.81
CA GLU A 72 17.49 -11.94 8.80
C GLU A 72 16.08 -11.50 9.19
N CYS A 73 15.07 -12.21 8.70
CA CYS A 73 13.66 -11.91 8.98
C CYS A 73 13.32 -12.07 10.45
N ILE A 74 13.77 -13.14 11.14
CA ILE A 74 13.45 -13.30 12.56
C ILE A 74 14.19 -12.29 13.44
N VAL A 75 15.40 -11.91 13.07
CA VAL A 75 16.13 -10.83 13.76
C VAL A 75 15.39 -9.51 13.62
N GLU A 76 15.03 -9.14 12.39
CA GLU A 76 14.35 -7.87 12.13
C GLU A 76 12.90 -7.86 12.65
N ASN A 77 12.19 -9.00 12.65
CA ASN A 77 10.89 -9.14 13.29
C ASN A 77 10.95 -8.73 14.78
N ARG A 78 11.95 -9.24 15.52
CA ARG A 78 12.18 -8.88 16.93
C ARG A 78 12.56 -7.41 17.09
N VAL A 79 13.30 -6.85 16.15
CA VAL A 79 13.67 -5.42 16.16
C VAL A 79 12.44 -4.56 15.92
N VAL A 80 11.65 -4.81 14.88
CA VAL A 80 10.42 -4.06 14.54
C VAL A 80 9.43 -4.09 15.70
N ARG A 81 9.20 -5.27 16.31
CA ARG A 81 8.37 -5.40 17.52
C ARG A 81 8.83 -4.52 18.68
N ARG A 82 10.14 -4.26 18.79
CA ARG A 82 10.72 -3.43 19.85
C ARG A 82 10.65 -1.94 19.51
N ILE A 83 10.99 -1.57 18.28
CA ILE A 83 11.13 -0.16 17.89
C ILE A 83 9.81 0.47 17.42
N ALA A 84 8.86 -0.35 16.97
CA ALA A 84 7.57 0.07 16.41
C ALA A 84 6.37 -0.73 16.98
N PRO A 85 6.26 -0.90 18.32
CA PRO A 85 5.22 -1.71 18.94
C PRO A 85 3.79 -1.32 18.57
N ALA A 86 3.49 -0.03 18.45
CA ALA A 86 2.14 0.45 18.13
C ALA A 86 1.77 0.22 16.66
N CYS A 87 2.74 -0.10 15.79
CA CYS A 87 2.48 -0.54 14.42
C CYS A 87 2.16 -2.04 14.33
N VAL A 88 2.44 -2.83 15.37
CA VAL A 88 2.34 -4.28 15.35
C VAL A 88 1.13 -4.74 16.15
N GLU A 89 0.27 -5.54 15.52
CA GLU A 89 -0.71 -6.35 16.24
C GLU A 89 -0.11 -7.73 16.46
N ASP A 90 0.10 -8.12 17.73
CA ASP A 90 0.70 -9.42 18.05
C ASP A 90 -0.30 -10.58 17.92
N THR A 91 -0.65 -10.87 16.67
CA THR A 91 -1.61 -11.91 16.28
C THR A 91 -1.02 -13.32 16.37
N GLY A 92 0.31 -13.44 16.40
CA GLY A 92 1.01 -14.70 16.23
C GLY A 92 0.88 -15.25 14.80
N GLY A 93 1.58 -16.35 14.54
CA GLY A 93 1.52 -17.08 13.28
C GLY A 93 1.25 -18.56 13.48
N LEU A 94 0.50 -19.14 12.55
CA LEU A 94 0.29 -20.57 12.40
C LEU A 94 0.71 -21.00 11.00
N PHE A 95 1.55 -22.03 10.92
CA PHE A 95 1.77 -22.81 9.71
C PHE A 95 0.99 -24.11 9.84
N VAL A 96 0.03 -24.33 8.94
CA VAL A 96 -0.91 -25.45 9.04
C VAL A 96 -0.79 -26.37 7.84
N ALA A 97 -0.77 -27.68 8.08
CA ALA A 97 -0.70 -28.70 7.04
C ALA A 97 -2.12 -29.15 6.66
N THR A 98 -2.51 -28.89 5.42
CA THR A 98 -3.75 -29.41 4.83
C THR A 98 -3.57 -30.86 4.36
N PRO A 99 -4.63 -31.56 3.93
CA PRO A 99 -4.51 -32.89 3.34
C PRO A 99 -3.60 -32.94 2.09
N ASP A 100 -3.48 -31.83 1.35
CA ASP A 100 -2.71 -31.78 0.10
C ASP A 100 -1.22 -31.45 0.32
N ASP A 101 -0.83 -31.07 1.54
CA ASP A 101 0.54 -30.64 1.82
C ASP A 101 1.50 -31.83 1.98
N PRO A 102 2.71 -31.80 1.37
CA PRO A 102 3.68 -32.91 1.43
C PRO A 102 4.17 -33.23 2.84
N ASP A 103 4.11 -34.51 3.22
CA ASP A 103 4.49 -34.96 4.57
C ASP A 103 5.96 -34.77 4.91
N ASP A 104 6.85 -34.88 3.92
CA ASP A 104 8.28 -34.64 4.06
C ASP A 104 8.57 -33.18 4.44
N TYR A 105 7.96 -32.22 3.72
CA TYR A 105 8.10 -30.80 4.02
C TYR A 105 7.59 -30.47 5.43
N VAL A 106 6.39 -30.96 5.76
CA VAL A 106 5.73 -30.71 7.05
C VAL A 106 6.54 -31.31 8.21
N THR A 107 7.14 -32.48 8.02
CA THR A 107 7.94 -33.16 9.04
C THR A 107 9.25 -32.45 9.31
N GLU A 108 9.94 -31.97 8.27
CA GLU A 108 11.22 -31.27 8.41
C GLU A 108 11.07 -29.78 8.79
N PHE A 109 9.85 -29.24 8.77
CA PHE A 109 9.60 -27.81 8.98
C PHE A 109 10.12 -27.28 10.34
N PRO A 110 9.86 -27.93 11.50
CA PRO A 110 10.37 -27.45 12.78
C PRO A 110 11.90 -27.40 12.85
N ASP A 111 12.58 -28.41 12.30
CA ASP A 111 14.05 -28.48 12.30
C ASP A 111 14.66 -27.37 11.43
N ARG A 112 14.05 -27.09 10.27
CA ARG A 112 14.45 -25.97 9.41
C ARG A 112 14.23 -24.61 10.09
N CYS A 113 13.13 -24.44 10.82
CA CYS A 113 12.89 -23.25 11.64
C CYS A 113 13.95 -23.10 12.74
N ALA A 114 14.26 -24.17 13.46
CA ALA A 114 15.29 -24.18 14.51
C ALA A 114 16.67 -23.80 13.94
N ALA A 115 17.05 -24.35 12.78
CA ALA A 115 18.29 -24.00 12.08
C ALA A 115 18.38 -22.52 11.65
N ALA A 116 17.23 -21.87 11.44
CA ALA A 116 17.13 -20.43 11.17
C ALA A 116 16.95 -19.57 12.44
N GLY A 117 16.91 -20.16 13.64
CA GLY A 117 16.69 -19.45 14.91
C GLY A 117 15.25 -18.94 15.10
N ILE A 118 14.29 -19.54 14.38
CA ILE A 118 12.86 -19.21 14.44
C ILE A 118 12.18 -20.11 15.49
N PRO A 119 11.57 -19.54 16.54
CA PRO A 119 10.70 -20.30 17.44
C PRO A 119 9.57 -20.97 16.64
N CYS A 120 9.48 -22.29 16.75
CA CYS A 120 8.48 -23.10 16.06
C CYS A 120 8.00 -24.18 17.03
N GLU A 121 6.74 -24.12 17.43
CA GLU A 121 6.13 -25.06 18.37
C GLU A 121 4.98 -25.79 17.67
N GLU A 122 5.03 -27.12 17.61
CA GLU A 122 3.87 -27.89 17.17
C GLU A 122 2.75 -27.81 18.22
N VAL A 123 1.56 -27.41 17.80
CA VAL A 123 0.40 -27.23 18.67
C VAL A 123 -0.70 -28.22 18.31
N SER A 124 -1.51 -28.60 19.29
CA SER A 124 -2.60 -29.54 19.05
C SER A 124 -3.63 -28.95 18.09
N VAL A 125 -4.09 -29.75 17.14
CA VAL A 125 -5.12 -29.31 16.18
C VAL A 125 -6.43 -28.95 16.88
N ALA A 126 -6.73 -29.63 18.00
CA ALA A 126 -7.88 -29.32 18.84
C ALA A 126 -7.77 -27.92 19.47
N ASP A 127 -6.58 -27.49 19.92
CA ASP A 127 -6.35 -26.13 20.41
C ASP A 127 -6.51 -25.10 19.32
N VAL A 128 -5.94 -25.36 18.13
CA VAL A 128 -6.08 -24.49 16.96
C VAL A 128 -7.54 -24.30 16.61
N PHE A 129 -8.32 -25.38 16.55
CA PHE A 129 -9.74 -25.36 16.25
C PHE A 129 -10.62 -24.65 17.29
N ARG A 130 -10.17 -24.55 18.54
CA ARG A 130 -10.84 -23.74 19.58
C ARG A 130 -10.58 -22.25 19.38
N ARG A 131 -9.37 -21.88 18.93
CA ARG A 131 -8.96 -20.49 18.69
C ARG A 131 -9.45 -19.96 17.35
N GLU A 132 -9.34 -20.78 16.30
CA GLU A 132 -9.63 -20.44 14.91
C GLU A 132 -10.75 -21.34 14.37
N PRO A 133 -12.02 -21.09 14.75
CA PRO A 133 -13.14 -21.97 14.44
C PRO A 133 -13.51 -22.02 12.94
N ALA A 134 -13.12 -21.00 12.17
CA ALA A 134 -13.35 -20.93 10.72
C ALA A 134 -12.34 -21.77 9.90
N LEU A 135 -11.28 -22.28 10.54
CA LEU A 135 -10.23 -23.05 9.87
C LEU A 135 -10.75 -24.43 9.41
N ASN A 136 -10.22 -24.91 8.29
CA ASN A 136 -10.55 -26.22 7.73
C ASN A 136 -10.36 -27.36 8.76
N ARG A 137 -11.41 -28.15 8.99
CA ARG A 137 -11.38 -29.24 9.99
C ARG A 137 -10.53 -30.44 9.57
N SER A 138 -10.03 -30.46 8.34
CA SER A 138 -9.13 -31.49 7.80
C SER A 138 -7.64 -31.17 7.98
N ILE A 139 -7.29 -30.07 8.67
CA ILE A 139 -5.91 -29.74 9.02
C ILE A 139 -5.30 -30.90 9.82
N ARG A 140 -4.11 -31.34 9.42
CA ARG A 140 -3.44 -32.52 9.99
C ARG A 140 -2.48 -32.17 11.11
N ARG A 141 -1.74 -31.07 10.94
CA ARG A 141 -0.71 -30.57 11.86
C ARG A 141 -0.67 -29.04 11.85
N ALA A 142 -0.18 -28.43 12.91
CA ALA A 142 -0.09 -26.99 13.03
C ALA A 142 1.13 -26.57 13.86
N PHE A 143 1.83 -25.53 13.42
CA PHE A 143 3.03 -25.01 14.05
C PHE A 143 2.89 -23.53 14.33
N ARG A 144 3.13 -23.12 15.56
CA ARG A 144 3.13 -21.72 15.98
C ARG A 144 4.50 -21.09 15.72
N VAL A 145 4.48 -19.92 15.11
CA VAL A 145 5.67 -19.08 14.84
C VAL A 145 5.40 -17.62 15.21
N PRO A 146 6.41 -16.77 15.43
CA PRO A 146 6.22 -15.38 15.85
C PRO A 146 5.91 -14.42 14.69
N ASP A 147 4.96 -14.78 13.82
CA ASP A 147 4.39 -13.81 12.86
C ASP A 147 3.49 -12.79 13.59
N ALA A 148 3.13 -11.70 12.92
CA ALA A 148 2.21 -10.68 13.41
C ALA A 148 1.58 -9.90 12.25
N SER A 149 0.56 -9.09 12.54
CA SER A 149 0.08 -8.06 11.62
C SER A 149 0.85 -6.76 11.83
N LEU A 150 1.01 -5.96 10.77
CA LEU A 150 1.79 -4.74 10.76
C LEU A 150 1.11 -3.65 9.93
N GLU A 151 0.98 -2.48 10.53
CA GLU A 151 0.49 -1.25 9.92
C GLU A 151 1.65 -0.50 9.21
N PRO A 152 1.78 -0.59 7.87
CA PRO A 152 2.92 -0.01 7.16
C PRO A 152 2.94 1.52 7.18
N TRP A 153 1.78 2.19 7.15
CA TRP A 153 1.75 3.65 7.00
C TRP A 153 2.21 4.34 8.28
N GLN A 154 1.76 3.83 9.44
CA GLN A 154 2.24 4.30 10.74
C GLN A 154 3.73 4.01 10.93
N LEU A 155 4.23 2.86 10.44
CA LEU A 155 5.66 2.55 10.49
C LEU A 155 6.47 3.55 9.66
N ILE A 156 6.04 3.83 8.43
CA ILE A 156 6.69 4.81 7.55
C ILE A 156 6.69 6.18 8.22
N GLU A 157 5.53 6.68 8.64
CA GLU A 157 5.38 7.97 9.30
C GLU A 157 6.27 8.10 10.54
N ALA A 158 6.35 7.07 11.37
CA ALA A 158 7.19 7.10 12.56
C ALA A 158 8.69 7.20 12.22
N ASN A 159 9.16 6.57 11.13
CA ASN A 159 10.54 6.74 10.65
C ASN A 159 10.78 8.18 10.15
N LEU A 160 9.83 8.75 9.42
CA LEU A 160 9.92 10.12 8.89
C LEU A 160 9.97 11.15 10.03
N ARG A 161 9.09 11.03 11.04
CA ARG A 161 9.09 11.89 12.22
C ARG A 161 10.43 11.84 12.98
N ASP A 162 11.10 10.69 13.04
CA ASP A 162 12.42 10.58 13.69
C ASP A 162 13.49 11.37 12.91
N ALA A 163 13.40 11.39 11.57
CA ALA A 163 14.29 12.18 10.72
C ALA A 163 13.98 13.68 10.77
N GLU A 164 12.70 14.06 10.82
CA GLU A 164 12.24 15.46 10.89
C GLU A 164 12.68 16.15 12.18
N ASN A 165 12.72 15.41 13.30
CA ASN A 165 13.30 15.89 14.56
C ASN A 165 14.82 16.18 14.47
N ARG A 166 15.45 15.92 13.32
CA ARG A 166 16.89 16.08 13.02
C ARG A 166 17.12 16.84 11.71
N ASP A 167 16.25 17.79 11.41
CA ASP A 167 16.35 18.73 10.28
C ASP A 167 16.41 18.09 8.88
N SER A 168 16.09 16.80 8.77
CA SER A 168 15.89 16.13 7.48
C SER A 168 14.41 16.13 7.12
N ARG A 169 14.08 16.03 5.83
CA ARG A 169 12.69 16.15 5.37
C ARG A 169 12.31 15.08 4.37
N ALA A 170 11.03 14.74 4.34
CA ALA A 170 10.42 13.98 3.26
C ALA A 170 9.35 14.83 2.58
N LEU A 171 9.36 14.85 1.25
CA LEU A 171 8.41 15.60 0.47
C LEU A 171 7.68 14.65 -0.49
N PRO A 172 6.38 14.37 -0.24
CA PRO A 172 5.56 13.66 -1.21
C PRO A 172 5.30 14.54 -2.43
N TYR A 173 4.85 13.94 -3.52
CA TYR A 173 4.52 14.62 -4.79
C TYR A 173 5.69 15.40 -5.41
N ARG A 174 6.91 14.95 -5.13
CA ARG A 174 8.17 15.45 -5.66
C ARG A 174 8.81 14.37 -6.51
N GLN A 175 8.55 14.45 -7.82
CA GLN A 175 9.07 13.51 -8.80
C GLN A 175 10.46 13.93 -9.28
N VAL A 176 11.44 13.05 -9.19
CA VAL A 176 12.71 13.22 -9.91
C VAL A 176 12.45 13.06 -11.41
N VAL A 177 12.76 14.11 -12.17
CA VAL A 177 12.53 14.16 -13.63
C VAL A 177 13.83 14.18 -14.44
N GLU A 178 14.94 14.59 -13.83
CA GLU A 178 16.24 14.66 -14.49
C GLU A 178 17.38 14.50 -13.47
N ILE A 179 18.47 13.84 -13.88
CA ILE A 179 19.72 13.72 -13.13
C ILE A 179 20.86 14.16 -14.05
N GLU A 180 21.49 15.29 -13.72
CA GLU A 180 22.63 15.79 -14.47
C GLU A 180 23.95 15.32 -13.86
N ARG A 181 24.87 14.91 -14.72
CA ARG A 181 26.20 14.44 -14.35
C ARG A 181 27.29 15.36 -14.87
N ASN A 182 28.28 15.62 -14.03
CA ASN A 182 29.58 16.14 -14.44
C ASN A 182 30.59 14.97 -14.39
N GLY A 183 30.77 14.31 -15.54
CA GLY A 183 31.57 13.09 -15.65
C GLY A 183 31.02 11.94 -14.81
N ALA A 184 31.79 11.49 -13.82
CA ALA A 184 31.41 10.40 -12.92
C ALA A 184 30.50 10.83 -11.77
N PHE A 185 30.28 12.12 -11.56
CA PHE A 185 29.58 12.66 -10.40
C PHE A 185 28.20 13.24 -10.79
N ILE A 186 27.15 12.93 -10.04
CA ILE A 186 25.84 13.57 -10.16
C ILE A 186 25.94 14.97 -9.54
N SER A 187 25.92 16.00 -10.39
CA SER A 187 26.07 17.40 -9.97
C SER A 187 24.75 18.03 -9.54
N SER A 188 23.63 17.57 -10.09
CA SER A 188 22.31 18.06 -9.71
C SER A 188 21.18 17.13 -10.11
N VAL A 189 20.06 17.26 -9.41
CA VAL A 189 18.82 16.52 -9.67
C VAL A 189 17.66 17.51 -9.77
N SER A 190 16.89 17.43 -10.85
CA SER A 190 15.68 18.23 -11.07
C SER A 190 14.47 17.47 -10.51
N VAL A 191 13.70 18.15 -9.66
CA VAL A 191 12.56 17.59 -8.94
C VAL A 191 11.32 18.44 -9.24
N ALA A 192 10.34 17.82 -9.90
CA ALA A 192 9.06 18.42 -10.21
C ALA A 192 8.08 18.23 -9.04
N ASP A 193 7.46 19.31 -8.59
CA ASP A 193 6.19 19.26 -7.86
C ASP A 193 5.08 18.88 -8.84
N VAL A 194 4.53 17.69 -8.70
CA VAL A 194 3.47 17.23 -9.61
C VAL A 194 2.13 17.91 -9.36
N ARG A 195 1.97 18.67 -8.28
CA ARG A 195 0.75 19.43 -7.95
C ARG A 195 0.81 20.87 -8.46
N SER A 196 1.95 21.54 -8.34
CA SER A 196 2.11 22.92 -8.83
C SER A 196 2.72 23.02 -10.23
N GLY A 197 3.39 21.96 -10.70
CA GLY A 197 4.18 21.95 -11.92
C GLY A 197 5.55 22.63 -11.80
N THR A 198 5.92 23.14 -10.61
CA THR A 198 7.22 23.79 -10.40
C THR A 198 8.35 22.78 -10.43
N ILE A 199 9.47 23.12 -11.07
CA ILE A 199 10.67 22.29 -11.08
C ILE A 199 11.76 23.00 -10.30
N ASP A 200 12.23 22.35 -9.24
CA ASP A 200 13.34 22.80 -8.42
C ASP A 200 14.59 21.96 -8.73
N ARG A 201 15.77 22.55 -8.56
CA ARG A 201 17.05 21.88 -8.80
C ARG A 201 17.84 21.80 -7.50
N ILE A 202 18.27 20.58 -7.15
CA ILE A 202 19.01 20.28 -5.92
C ILE A 202 20.41 19.80 -6.31
N ALA A 203 21.44 20.23 -5.58
CA ALA A 203 22.80 19.72 -5.68
C ALA A 203 23.10 18.75 -4.51
N PRO A 204 22.93 17.42 -4.68
CA PRO A 204 23.24 16.47 -3.62
C PRO A 204 24.74 16.14 -3.55
N ARG A 205 25.29 15.96 -2.34
CA ARG A 205 26.61 15.29 -2.20
C ARG A 205 26.52 13.82 -2.58
N PHE A 206 25.38 13.18 -2.31
CA PHE A 206 25.13 11.78 -2.60
C PHE A 206 23.65 11.52 -2.99
N VAL A 207 23.40 10.59 -3.91
CA VAL A 207 22.05 10.16 -4.29
C VAL A 207 21.82 8.68 -3.95
N VAL A 208 20.67 8.38 -3.36
CA VAL A 208 20.22 7.01 -3.07
C VAL A 208 18.89 6.73 -3.77
N SER A 209 18.87 5.75 -4.66
CA SER A 209 17.63 5.22 -5.24
C SER A 209 17.05 4.14 -4.34
N ALA A 210 15.96 4.48 -3.66
CA ALA A 210 15.11 3.57 -2.88
C ALA A 210 13.73 3.39 -3.55
N ALA A 211 13.70 3.50 -4.89
CA ALA A 211 12.47 3.59 -5.67
C ALA A 211 11.78 2.23 -5.93
N GLY A 212 12.17 1.16 -5.23
CA GLY A 212 11.53 -0.15 -5.33
C GLY A 212 11.46 -0.65 -6.78
N ALA A 213 10.25 -0.99 -7.26
CA ALA A 213 10.06 -1.52 -8.61
C ALA A 213 10.40 -0.51 -9.71
N TRP A 214 10.54 0.78 -9.37
CA TRP A 214 10.93 1.86 -10.27
C TRP A 214 12.44 2.15 -10.26
N ALA A 215 13.26 1.39 -9.52
CA ALA A 215 14.71 1.63 -9.41
C ALA A 215 15.40 1.70 -10.78
N GLY A 216 15.00 0.86 -11.74
CA GLY A 216 15.50 0.90 -13.11
C GLY A 216 15.28 2.24 -13.82
N ARG A 217 14.15 2.91 -13.57
CA ARG A 217 13.85 4.23 -14.15
C ARG A 217 14.72 5.33 -13.55
N ILE A 218 14.97 5.28 -12.24
CA ILE A 218 15.86 6.25 -11.58
C ILE A 218 17.31 6.05 -12.03
N ALA A 219 17.76 4.80 -12.15
CA ALA A 219 19.08 4.49 -12.70
C ALA A 219 19.23 5.01 -14.14
N ALA A 220 18.19 4.85 -14.98
CA ALA A 220 18.20 5.34 -16.35
C ALA A 220 18.36 6.87 -16.44
N LEU A 221 17.74 7.63 -15.53
CA LEU A 221 17.94 9.09 -15.45
C LEU A 221 19.41 9.45 -15.16
N ALA A 222 20.13 8.62 -14.39
CA ALA A 222 21.56 8.78 -14.14
C ALA A 222 22.46 8.21 -15.26
N GLY A 223 21.88 7.75 -16.37
CA GLY A 223 22.60 7.11 -17.48
C GLY A 223 23.12 5.71 -17.14
N VAL A 224 22.50 5.02 -16.19
CA VAL A 224 22.87 3.67 -15.74
C VAL A 224 21.78 2.67 -16.12
N ARG A 225 22.18 1.50 -16.63
CA ARG A 225 21.25 0.40 -16.90
C ARG A 225 21.05 -0.46 -15.66
N LEU A 226 19.81 -0.60 -15.22
CA LEU A 226 19.41 -1.49 -14.13
C LEU A 226 18.11 -2.21 -14.52
N ASP A 227 18.24 -3.48 -14.89
CA ASP A 227 17.12 -4.29 -15.38
C ASP A 227 16.34 -4.85 -14.19
N MET A 228 15.06 -4.47 -14.08
CA MET A 228 14.14 -4.95 -13.05
C MET A 228 13.21 -6.01 -13.62
N ALA A 229 12.76 -6.95 -12.78
CA ALA A 229 11.77 -7.97 -13.14
C ALA A 229 10.50 -7.81 -12.27
N PRO A 230 9.67 -6.80 -12.50
CA PRO A 230 8.56 -6.49 -11.60
C PRO A 230 7.55 -7.65 -11.53
N GLY A 231 7.33 -8.17 -10.32
CA GLY A 231 6.40 -9.27 -10.04
C GLY A 231 5.15 -8.77 -9.33
N LYS A 232 4.00 -8.77 -10.00
CA LYS A 232 2.72 -8.42 -9.40
C LYS A 232 2.24 -9.52 -8.45
N GLY A 233 1.75 -9.09 -7.29
CA GLY A 233 1.02 -9.93 -6.34
C GLY A 233 -0.35 -9.39 -6.02
N THR A 234 -1.38 -10.14 -6.38
CA THR A 234 -2.79 -9.83 -6.12
C THR A 234 -3.21 -10.33 -4.74
N MET A 235 -4.09 -9.60 -4.08
CA MET A 235 -4.63 -9.89 -2.75
C MET A 235 -6.13 -9.57 -2.71
N LEU A 236 -6.86 -10.29 -1.86
CA LEU A 236 -8.29 -10.11 -1.64
C LEU A 236 -8.55 -9.65 -0.20
N VAL A 237 -9.32 -8.58 -0.04
CA VAL A 237 -9.75 -8.10 1.28
C VAL A 237 -11.15 -8.63 1.54
N TYR A 238 -11.37 -9.26 2.69
CA TYR A 238 -12.66 -9.75 3.14
C TYR A 238 -13.27 -8.82 4.18
N ASN A 239 -14.60 -8.72 4.18
CA ASN A 239 -15.33 -7.84 5.11
C ASN A 239 -15.38 -8.34 6.55
N GLN A 240 -14.94 -9.57 6.79
CA GLN A 240 -14.91 -10.21 8.08
C GLN A 240 -13.50 -10.64 8.40
N ARG A 241 -13.05 -10.36 9.62
CA ARG A 241 -11.87 -10.97 10.21
C ARG A 241 -12.26 -12.35 10.74
N MET A 242 -12.06 -13.39 9.92
CA MET A 242 -12.40 -14.78 10.27
C MET A 242 -11.34 -15.53 11.08
N THR A 243 -10.18 -14.90 11.29
CA THR A 243 -9.05 -15.43 12.05
C THR A 243 -8.46 -14.31 12.90
N ASP A 244 -7.96 -14.62 14.08
CA ASP A 244 -7.20 -13.66 14.90
C ASP A 244 -5.69 -13.88 14.82
N THR A 245 -5.27 -14.99 14.21
CA THR A 245 -3.88 -15.36 13.97
C THR A 245 -3.53 -15.24 12.48
N VAL A 246 -2.28 -14.94 12.14
CA VAL A 246 -1.80 -15.11 10.75
C VAL A 246 -1.77 -16.59 10.44
N VAL A 247 -2.44 -17.03 9.36
CA VAL A 247 -2.47 -18.44 8.95
C VAL A 247 -1.75 -18.61 7.61
N ASN A 248 -0.72 -19.45 7.61
CA ASN A 248 0.06 -19.85 6.45
C ASN A 248 -0.16 -21.35 6.19
N ARG A 249 -0.18 -21.79 4.94
CA ARG A 249 -0.01 -23.23 4.66
C ARG A 249 1.43 -23.68 4.89
N CYS A 250 1.60 -24.88 5.42
CA CYS A 250 2.90 -25.49 5.69
C CYS A 250 3.41 -26.28 4.47
N HIS A 251 3.78 -25.55 3.42
CA HIS A 251 4.35 -26.12 2.20
C HIS A 251 5.35 -25.16 1.57
N VAL A 252 5.99 -25.60 0.47
CA VAL A 252 6.80 -24.71 -0.36
C VAL A 252 5.93 -23.54 -0.84
N PRO A 253 6.40 -22.28 -0.75
CA PRO A 253 5.64 -21.08 -1.08
C PRO A 253 4.80 -21.18 -2.37
N GLY A 254 3.48 -21.02 -2.25
CA GLY A 254 2.52 -21.01 -3.35
C GLY A 254 1.71 -19.72 -3.44
N ASP A 255 0.63 -19.76 -4.24
CA ASP A 255 -0.33 -18.67 -4.33
C ASP A 255 -1.49 -18.86 -3.37
N GLY A 256 -2.06 -17.76 -2.86
CA GLY A 256 -3.28 -17.78 -2.04
C GLY A 256 -3.18 -18.60 -0.76
N ASP A 257 -1.98 -18.72 -0.21
CA ASP A 257 -1.62 -19.63 0.88
C ASP A 257 -1.40 -18.93 2.23
N ILE A 258 -1.72 -17.62 2.32
CA ILE A 258 -1.60 -16.81 3.54
C ILE A 258 -2.87 -15.99 3.76
N MET A 259 -3.44 -16.12 4.95
CA MET A 259 -4.50 -15.25 5.46
C MET A 259 -3.95 -14.39 6.60
N VAL A 260 -4.05 -13.08 6.46
CA VAL A 260 -3.57 -12.11 7.46
C VAL A 260 -4.75 -11.36 8.06
N PRO A 261 -4.97 -11.42 9.38
CA PRO A 261 -5.88 -10.50 10.06
C PRO A 261 -5.29 -9.09 10.05
N VAL A 262 -6.07 -8.11 9.60
CA VAL A 262 -5.65 -6.71 9.52
C VAL A 262 -6.77 -5.85 10.09
N HIS A 263 -6.61 -5.38 11.32
CA HIS A 263 -7.64 -4.62 12.04
C HIS A 263 -8.97 -5.39 12.05
N THR A 264 -10.03 -4.82 11.49
CA THR A 264 -11.39 -5.42 11.44
C THR A 264 -11.62 -6.30 10.21
N VAL A 265 -10.65 -6.44 9.32
CA VAL A 265 -10.74 -7.21 8.06
C VAL A 265 -9.71 -8.34 8.03
N ALA A 266 -9.79 -9.19 7.01
CA ALA A 266 -8.74 -10.16 6.71
C ALA A 266 -8.32 -10.05 5.25
N ILE A 267 -7.05 -10.32 4.98
CA ILE A 267 -6.45 -10.22 3.66
C ILE A 267 -5.88 -11.58 3.26
N LEU A 268 -6.40 -12.14 2.17
CA LEU A 268 -5.88 -13.33 1.53
C LEU A 268 -4.87 -12.93 0.46
N GLY A 269 -3.71 -13.56 0.46
CA GLY A 269 -2.75 -13.36 -0.60
C GLY A 269 -1.72 -14.47 -0.68
N THR A 270 -0.92 -14.50 -1.74
CA THR A 270 -0.94 -13.59 -2.91
C THR A 270 -0.63 -14.37 -4.18
N THR A 271 -0.67 -13.75 -5.35
CA THR A 271 -0.16 -14.33 -6.61
C THR A 271 1.29 -13.93 -6.87
N GLU A 272 1.94 -14.55 -7.85
CA GLU A 272 3.19 -14.08 -8.46
C GLU A 272 3.06 -14.07 -9.99
N ILE A 273 2.98 -12.88 -10.59
CA ILE A 273 2.76 -12.69 -12.02
C ILE A 273 3.72 -11.61 -12.54
N SER A 274 4.56 -11.95 -13.52
CA SER A 274 5.46 -10.97 -14.14
C SER A 274 4.67 -9.90 -14.89
N VAL A 275 5.07 -8.64 -14.75
CA VAL A 275 4.50 -7.52 -15.50
C VAL A 275 5.60 -6.74 -16.22
N PRO A 276 5.34 -6.16 -17.40
CA PRO A 276 6.35 -5.41 -18.14
C PRO A 276 6.63 -4.05 -17.50
N ASP A 277 5.66 -3.48 -16.77
CA ASP A 277 5.74 -2.14 -16.21
C ASP A 277 5.10 -2.09 -14.81
N PRO A 278 5.78 -1.53 -13.80
CA PRO A 278 5.25 -1.47 -12.43
C PRO A 278 4.08 -0.48 -12.22
N ASP A 279 3.80 0.41 -13.18
CA ASP A 279 2.61 1.29 -13.18
C ASP A 279 1.47 0.75 -14.05
N ILE A 280 1.72 -0.25 -14.92
CA ILE A 280 0.72 -0.77 -15.88
C ILE A 280 0.45 -2.24 -15.60
N TYR A 281 -0.63 -2.49 -14.84
CA TYR A 281 -1.15 -3.82 -14.61
C TYR A 281 -2.63 -3.79 -14.23
N ASP A 282 -3.34 -4.86 -14.56
CA ASP A 282 -4.71 -5.12 -14.15
C ASP A 282 -4.79 -6.31 -13.20
N ILE A 283 -5.92 -6.47 -12.51
CA ILE A 283 -6.25 -7.69 -11.75
C ILE A 283 -7.27 -8.49 -12.54
N GLU A 284 -6.89 -9.69 -12.95
CA GLU A 284 -7.76 -10.55 -13.75
C GLU A 284 -8.65 -11.44 -12.89
N ARG A 285 -9.82 -11.82 -13.44
CA ARG A 285 -10.79 -12.67 -12.73
C ARG A 285 -10.23 -14.04 -12.35
N HIS A 286 -9.36 -14.60 -13.20
CA HIS A 286 -8.75 -15.89 -12.93
C HIS A 286 -7.82 -15.85 -11.72
N GLU A 287 -7.15 -14.72 -11.46
CA GLU A 287 -6.30 -14.53 -10.28
C GLU A 287 -7.14 -14.55 -9.01
N VAL A 288 -8.29 -13.87 -9.02
CA VAL A 288 -9.23 -13.87 -7.90
C VAL A 288 -9.79 -15.27 -7.67
N ALA A 289 -10.22 -15.96 -8.73
CA ALA A 289 -10.74 -17.32 -8.64
C ALA A 289 -9.68 -18.29 -8.10
N GLN A 290 -8.43 -18.18 -8.54
CA GLN A 290 -7.31 -18.99 -8.05
C GLN A 290 -7.03 -18.72 -6.56
N LEU A 291 -6.97 -17.45 -6.15
CA LEU A 291 -6.79 -17.07 -4.75
C LEU A 291 -7.91 -17.63 -3.88
N VAL A 292 -9.17 -17.54 -4.30
CA VAL A 292 -10.31 -18.12 -3.56
C VAL A 292 -10.17 -19.65 -3.46
N ALA A 293 -9.85 -20.32 -4.57
CA ALA A 293 -9.71 -21.78 -4.59
C ALA A 293 -8.58 -22.29 -3.68
N GLU A 294 -7.43 -21.61 -3.66
CA GLU A 294 -6.34 -21.95 -2.75
C GLU A 294 -6.67 -21.59 -1.30
N GLY A 295 -7.32 -20.44 -1.08
CA GLY A 295 -7.76 -20.01 0.24
C GLY A 295 -8.84 -20.92 0.86
N GLU A 296 -9.70 -21.54 0.06
CA GLU A 296 -10.71 -22.53 0.51
C GLU A 296 -10.06 -23.76 1.18
N LYS A 297 -8.79 -24.06 0.86
CA LYS A 297 -8.03 -25.13 1.53
C LYS A 297 -7.72 -24.78 2.99
N LEU A 298 -7.58 -23.49 3.31
CA LEU A 298 -7.42 -22.98 4.68
C LEU A 298 -8.79 -22.69 5.33
N PHE A 299 -9.70 -22.05 4.61
CA PHE A 299 -11.00 -21.58 5.11
C PHE A 299 -12.13 -22.04 4.16
N PRO A 300 -12.82 -23.16 4.42
CA PRO A 300 -13.72 -23.78 3.45
C PRO A 300 -14.90 -22.91 2.97
N ASP A 301 -15.35 -21.96 3.79
CA ASP A 301 -16.49 -21.08 3.45
C ASP A 301 -16.09 -19.79 2.72
N LEU A 302 -14.81 -19.63 2.37
CA LEU A 302 -14.24 -18.38 1.90
C LEU A 302 -14.95 -17.76 0.68
N ARG A 303 -15.44 -18.59 -0.25
CA ARG A 303 -16.21 -18.14 -1.43
C ARG A 303 -17.56 -17.52 -1.11
N ASN A 304 -18.14 -17.85 0.04
CA ASN A 304 -19.41 -17.30 0.50
C ASN A 304 -19.22 -16.01 1.32
N LEU A 305 -17.99 -15.72 1.74
CA LEU A 305 -17.65 -14.50 2.44
C LEU A 305 -17.55 -13.33 1.46
N ARG A 306 -17.89 -12.12 1.93
CA ARG A 306 -17.89 -10.95 1.07
C ARG A 306 -16.48 -10.43 0.87
N ILE A 307 -15.95 -10.64 -0.34
CA ILE A 307 -14.79 -9.93 -0.85
C ILE A 307 -15.17 -8.45 -1.01
N LEU A 308 -14.44 -7.57 -0.33
CA LEU A 308 -14.60 -6.12 -0.41
C LEU A 308 -13.91 -5.54 -1.64
N ARG A 309 -12.71 -6.03 -1.96
CA ARG A 309 -11.93 -5.63 -3.11
C ARG A 309 -10.77 -6.60 -3.38
N ALA A 310 -10.27 -6.57 -4.61
CA ALA A 310 -8.94 -7.06 -4.95
C ALA A 310 -7.97 -5.88 -5.13
N TYR A 311 -6.71 -6.03 -4.74
CA TYR A 311 -5.65 -5.07 -5.04
C TYR A 311 -4.34 -5.80 -5.29
N ALA A 312 -3.39 -5.16 -5.96
CA ALA A 312 -2.09 -5.75 -6.20
C ALA A 312 -0.96 -4.79 -5.88
N GLY A 313 0.18 -5.34 -5.47
CA GLY A 313 1.44 -4.61 -5.36
C GLY A 313 2.48 -5.24 -6.29
N VAL A 314 3.46 -4.44 -6.71
CA VAL A 314 4.53 -4.90 -7.61
C VAL A 314 5.82 -5.08 -6.81
N ARG A 315 6.36 -6.30 -6.80
CA ARG A 315 7.60 -6.65 -6.10
C ARG A 315 8.82 -6.13 -6.88
N PRO A 316 9.80 -5.53 -6.19
CA PRO A 316 11.00 -4.98 -6.82
C PRO A 316 12.05 -6.07 -7.09
N LEU A 317 11.70 -7.11 -7.85
CA LEU A 317 12.62 -8.24 -8.07
C LEU A 317 13.77 -7.82 -9.01
N TYR A 318 14.96 -8.27 -8.65
CA TYR A 318 16.21 -7.99 -9.35
C TYR A 318 17.06 -9.25 -9.42
N SER A 319 17.71 -9.46 -10.56
CA SER A 319 18.72 -10.51 -10.75
C SER A 319 19.86 -9.93 -11.58
N GLU A 320 21.10 -10.25 -11.23
CA GLU A 320 22.29 -9.88 -12.02
C GLU A 320 22.33 -10.60 -13.37
N GLU A 321 21.78 -11.82 -13.43
CA GLU A 321 21.60 -12.60 -14.66
C GLU A 321 20.09 -12.70 -14.98
N PRO A 322 19.62 -12.19 -16.13
CA PRO A 322 18.22 -12.34 -16.53
C PRO A 322 17.96 -13.78 -16.95
N SER A 323 17.66 -14.65 -16.00
CA SER A 323 17.03 -15.94 -16.28
C SER A 323 15.55 -15.70 -16.58
N GLY A 324 15.03 -16.24 -17.69
CA GLY A 324 13.60 -16.29 -17.98
C GLY A 324 12.80 -17.20 -17.02
N SER A 325 13.22 -17.27 -15.77
CA SER A 325 12.65 -18.07 -14.68
C SER A 325 11.37 -17.43 -14.13
N ASP A 326 10.51 -18.25 -13.54
CA ASP A 326 9.36 -17.81 -12.75
C ASP A 326 9.83 -16.78 -11.69
N GLY A 327 9.10 -15.68 -11.51
CA GLY A 327 9.45 -14.62 -10.54
C GLY A 327 9.61 -15.13 -9.10
N ARG A 328 9.05 -16.30 -8.79
CA ARG A 328 9.23 -16.98 -7.48
C ARG A 328 10.62 -17.55 -7.27
N GLU A 329 11.38 -17.80 -8.34
CA GLU A 329 12.74 -18.32 -8.29
C GLU A 329 13.78 -17.20 -8.13
N ILE A 330 13.41 -15.96 -8.44
CA ILE A 330 14.27 -14.80 -8.23
C ILE A 330 14.42 -14.55 -6.73
N SER A 331 15.67 -14.43 -6.28
CA SER A 331 15.99 -14.19 -4.88
C SER A 331 15.22 -12.98 -4.34
N ARG A 332 14.61 -13.17 -3.17
CA ARG A 332 13.93 -12.10 -2.43
C ARG A 332 14.88 -11.38 -1.46
N ALA A 333 16.17 -11.66 -1.53
CA ALA A 333 17.19 -10.90 -0.80
C ALA A 333 17.25 -9.48 -1.36
N HIS A 334 17.55 -8.51 -0.50
CA HIS A 334 17.87 -7.16 -0.96
C HIS A 334 19.32 -7.08 -1.40
N VAL A 335 19.60 -6.15 -2.32
CA VAL A 335 20.95 -5.90 -2.81
C VAL A 335 21.20 -4.39 -2.82
N VAL A 336 22.31 -3.97 -2.21
CA VAL A 336 22.82 -2.60 -2.28
C VAL A 336 23.81 -2.52 -3.43
N LEU A 337 23.47 -1.79 -4.49
CA LEU A 337 24.27 -1.66 -5.71
C LEU A 337 25.11 -0.38 -5.68
N ASP A 338 26.43 -0.55 -5.51
CA ASP A 338 27.41 0.53 -5.60
C ASP A 338 27.69 0.89 -7.07
N HIS A 339 27.07 1.96 -7.56
CA HIS A 339 27.22 2.39 -8.95
C HIS A 339 28.59 2.96 -9.28
N GLU A 340 29.44 3.28 -8.29
CA GLU A 340 30.82 3.66 -8.57
C GLU A 340 31.59 2.46 -9.12
N ARG A 341 31.46 1.31 -8.44
CA ARG A 341 32.14 0.06 -8.82
C ARG A 341 31.52 -0.58 -10.04
N ARG A 342 30.19 -0.53 -10.14
CA ARG A 342 29.43 -1.19 -11.21
C ARG A 342 29.39 -0.36 -12.50
N ASP A 343 29.20 0.95 -12.38
CA ASP A 343 28.79 1.82 -13.51
C ASP A 343 29.60 3.12 -13.63
N GLY A 344 30.59 3.35 -12.76
CA GLY A 344 31.42 4.56 -12.76
C GLY A 344 30.71 5.83 -12.28
N VAL A 345 29.64 5.73 -11.49
CA VAL A 345 28.94 6.88 -10.88
C VAL A 345 29.28 6.99 -9.39
N THR A 346 30.13 7.96 -9.03
CA THR A 346 30.83 7.98 -7.73
C THR A 346 29.94 8.28 -6.52
N ASN A 347 28.82 8.97 -6.72
CA ASN A 347 27.92 9.40 -5.65
C ASN A 347 26.48 8.87 -5.81
N PHE A 348 26.34 7.63 -6.28
CA PHE A 348 25.04 7.00 -6.49
C PHE A 348 24.98 5.55 -5.98
N VAL A 349 23.93 5.21 -5.22
CA VAL A 349 23.63 3.83 -4.81
C VAL A 349 22.17 3.51 -5.13
N SER A 350 21.87 2.27 -5.52
CA SER A 350 20.49 1.76 -5.57
C SER A 350 20.29 0.62 -4.59
N ILE A 351 19.13 0.59 -3.91
CA ILE A 351 18.68 -0.55 -3.11
C ILE A 351 17.48 -1.21 -3.80
N VAL A 352 17.63 -2.50 -4.14
CA VAL A 352 16.62 -3.31 -4.85
C VAL A 352 16.29 -4.58 -4.08
N GLY A 353 15.18 -5.23 -4.44
CA GLY A 353 14.70 -6.42 -3.74
C GLY A 353 14.20 -6.13 -2.32
N GLY A 354 14.35 -7.12 -1.44
CA GLY A 354 14.02 -6.99 -0.03
C GLY A 354 12.55 -7.17 0.33
N LYS A 355 12.27 -6.95 1.62
CA LYS A 355 10.97 -7.21 2.25
C LYS A 355 10.68 -6.10 3.25
N LEU A 356 9.39 -5.85 3.52
CA LEU A 356 9.02 -4.88 4.54
C LEU A 356 9.59 -5.26 5.92
N THR A 357 9.59 -6.55 6.27
CA THR A 357 10.16 -7.03 7.54
C THR A 357 11.63 -6.63 7.72
N THR A 358 12.42 -6.59 6.64
CA THR A 358 13.86 -6.29 6.69
C THR A 358 14.19 -4.85 6.30
N TYR A 359 13.19 -3.94 6.24
CA TYR A 359 13.39 -2.57 5.75
C TYR A 359 14.49 -1.81 6.51
N ARG A 360 14.62 -2.04 7.82
CA ARG A 360 15.59 -1.34 8.67
C ARG A 360 17.00 -1.89 8.48
N LEU A 361 17.17 -3.21 8.32
CA LEU A 361 18.44 -3.80 7.88
C LEU A 361 18.87 -3.29 6.50
N MET A 362 17.94 -3.24 5.53
CA MET A 362 18.19 -2.66 4.21
C MET A 362 18.66 -1.20 4.31
N ALA A 363 17.98 -0.42 5.14
CA ALA A 363 18.32 0.97 5.38
C ALA A 363 19.70 1.12 6.02
N GLN A 364 20.01 0.32 7.04
CA GLN A 364 21.31 0.34 7.69
C GLN A 364 22.43 0.02 6.70
N GLN A 365 22.31 -1.07 5.93
CA GLN A 365 23.36 -1.48 4.98
C GLN A 365 23.57 -0.45 3.87
N THR A 366 22.48 0.14 3.37
CA THR A 366 22.56 1.23 2.38
C THR A 366 23.26 2.45 2.98
N SER A 367 22.89 2.82 4.20
CA SER A 367 23.44 3.98 4.90
C SER A 367 24.89 3.77 5.31
N ASP A 368 25.29 2.55 5.70
CA ASP A 368 26.67 2.18 5.99
C ASP A 368 27.57 2.45 4.78
N LEU A 369 27.13 2.04 3.57
CA LEU A 369 27.87 2.29 2.34
C LEU A 369 27.94 3.80 2.00
N VAL A 370 26.82 4.52 2.15
CA VAL A 370 26.78 5.97 1.91
C VAL A 370 27.71 6.71 2.87
N CYS A 371 27.63 6.42 4.17
CA CYS A 371 28.49 6.99 5.21
C CYS A 371 29.96 6.68 4.96
N GLN A 372 30.31 5.46 4.56
CA GLN A 372 31.67 5.10 4.16
C GLN A 372 32.19 5.99 3.03
N LYS A 373 31.38 6.26 2.00
CA LYS A 373 31.79 7.09 0.85
C LYS A 373 31.85 8.58 1.17
N ILE A 374 30.98 9.06 2.07
CA ILE A 374 30.94 10.48 2.49
C ILE A 374 31.99 10.78 3.58
N GLY A 375 32.49 9.78 4.28
CA GLY A 375 33.46 9.92 5.38
C GLY A 375 32.80 10.20 6.74
N VAL A 376 31.68 9.54 7.03
CA VAL A 376 30.96 9.59 8.31
C VAL A 376 31.09 8.26 9.04
N ASP A 377 31.69 8.27 10.24
CA ASP A 377 31.96 7.06 11.02
C ASP A 377 30.87 6.75 12.09
N ALA A 378 29.80 7.54 12.14
CA ALA A 378 28.72 7.34 13.10
C ALA A 378 28.00 5.99 12.85
N PRO A 379 27.88 5.12 13.86
CA PRO A 379 27.22 3.82 13.71
C PRO A 379 25.70 3.96 13.63
N SER A 380 25.02 2.97 13.04
CA SER A 380 23.55 2.89 13.13
C SER A 380 23.10 2.63 14.56
N THR A 381 22.12 3.41 15.03
CA THR A 381 21.43 3.17 16.31
C THR A 381 20.00 2.67 16.12
N THR A 382 19.54 2.46 14.88
CA THR A 382 18.12 2.27 14.54
C THR A 382 17.51 0.98 15.08
N ALA A 383 18.33 -0.03 15.40
CA ALA A 383 17.87 -1.29 15.98
C ALA A 383 17.60 -1.23 17.50
N ALA A 384 18.12 -0.22 18.18
CA ALA A 384 17.97 -0.04 19.63
C ALA A 384 16.90 1.00 19.99
N GLU A 385 16.65 1.93 19.08
CA GLU A 385 15.89 3.16 19.36
C GLU A 385 14.43 3.02 18.96
N VAL A 386 13.53 3.24 19.92
CA VAL A 386 12.08 3.27 19.70
C VAL A 386 11.70 4.48 18.84
N LEU A 387 10.83 4.27 17.86
CA LEU A 387 10.37 5.33 16.97
C LEU A 387 9.45 6.32 17.70
N PRO A 388 9.40 7.59 17.28
CA PRO A 388 8.44 8.57 17.79
C PRO A 388 7.00 8.09 17.69
N GLY A 389 6.20 8.37 18.73
CA GLY A 389 4.78 8.00 18.79
C GLY A 389 4.53 6.51 19.04
N GLN A 390 5.55 5.73 19.40
CA GLN A 390 5.42 4.29 19.71
C GLN A 390 5.45 3.98 21.22
N GLY A 391 5.42 5.01 22.08
CA GLY A 391 5.22 4.82 23.52
C GLY A 391 3.74 4.62 23.83
N SER A 392 3.38 3.51 24.48
CA SER A 392 2.00 3.24 24.91
C SER A 392 1.98 2.44 26.22
N GLU A 393 0.86 2.48 26.95
CA GLU A 393 0.65 1.65 28.14
C GLU A 393 0.69 0.14 27.82
N ARG A 394 0.36 -0.23 26.57
CA ARG A 394 0.47 -1.61 26.06
C ARG A 394 1.71 -1.79 25.21
N ALA A 395 2.19 -3.03 25.18
CA ALA A 395 3.37 -3.38 24.39
C ALA A 395 3.10 -3.47 22.88
N TYR A 396 1.86 -3.64 22.43
CA TYR A 396 1.49 -3.80 21.02
C TYR A 396 0.12 -3.19 20.73
N TYR A 397 -0.15 -2.89 19.45
CA TYR A 397 -1.51 -2.57 19.00
C TYR A 397 -2.47 -3.73 19.26
N TRP A 398 -3.72 -3.41 19.52
CA TRP A 398 -4.81 -4.37 19.66
C TRP A 398 -6.08 -3.78 19.08
N LEU A 399 -6.99 -4.63 18.60
CA LEU A 399 -8.14 -4.20 17.81
C LEU A 399 -9.02 -3.12 18.45
N GLY A 400 -9.22 -3.16 19.78
CA GLY A 400 -10.06 -2.19 20.48
C GLY A 400 -9.34 -0.90 20.87
N ASP A 401 -8.09 -0.69 20.46
CA ASP A 401 -7.31 0.51 20.81
C ASP A 401 -8.02 1.80 20.38
N ARG A 402 -8.57 1.82 19.15
CA ARG A 402 -9.30 2.98 18.62
C ARG A 402 -10.61 3.25 19.35
N LEU A 403 -11.34 2.18 19.73
CA LEU A 403 -12.55 2.31 20.54
C LEU A 403 -12.20 2.88 21.92
N SER A 404 -11.16 2.37 22.56
CA SER A 404 -10.70 2.85 23.86
C SER A 404 -10.29 4.32 23.83
N GLN A 405 -9.57 4.75 22.78
CA GLN A 405 -9.23 6.16 22.58
C GLN A 405 -10.48 7.03 22.39
N HIS A 406 -11.46 6.56 21.61
CA HIS A 406 -12.70 7.27 21.38
C HIS A 406 -13.50 7.44 22.70
N GLU A 407 -13.66 6.36 23.46
CA GLU A 407 -14.33 6.36 24.77
C GLU A 407 -13.63 7.28 25.78
N ALA A 408 -12.29 7.29 25.82
CA ALA A 408 -11.49 8.16 26.67
C ALA A 408 -11.72 9.66 26.38
N THR A 409 -12.09 10.01 25.15
CA THR A 409 -12.43 11.39 24.75
C THR A 409 -13.90 11.75 24.89
N GLY A 410 -14.70 10.91 25.56
CA GLY A 410 -16.12 11.15 25.85
C GLY A 410 -17.11 10.35 24.99
N GLY A 411 -16.63 9.52 24.05
CA GLY A 411 -17.38 8.40 23.45
C GLY A 411 -18.71 8.71 22.76
N GLY A 412 -18.93 9.95 22.29
CA GLY A 412 -20.20 10.37 21.69
C GLY A 412 -20.23 10.35 20.15
N ASP A 413 -21.39 10.01 19.59
CA ASP A 413 -21.61 9.88 18.14
C ASP A 413 -21.52 11.19 17.35
N ALA A 414 -21.74 12.34 18.01
CA ALA A 414 -21.95 13.64 17.34
C ALA A 414 -20.75 14.17 16.53
N ALA A 415 -19.59 13.51 16.61
CA ALA A 415 -18.39 13.86 15.84
C ALA A 415 -17.78 12.69 15.04
N LEU A 416 -18.41 11.51 14.99
CA LEU A 416 -17.88 10.39 14.19
C LEU A 416 -18.11 10.62 12.69
N ILE A 417 -17.04 10.48 11.91
CA ILE A 417 -17.06 10.52 10.45
C ILE A 417 -17.01 9.12 9.88
N CYS A 418 -16.16 8.25 10.44
CA CYS A 418 -16.02 6.85 10.06
C CYS A 418 -16.24 5.96 11.27
N GLU A 419 -17.38 5.27 11.29
CA GLU A 419 -17.77 4.35 12.35
C GLU A 419 -16.88 3.09 12.36
N CYS A 420 -16.48 2.60 11.18
CA CYS A 420 -15.68 1.39 11.07
C CYS A 420 -14.26 1.53 11.65
N GLU A 421 -13.71 2.74 11.66
CA GLU A 421 -12.32 3.02 12.03
C GLU A 421 -12.24 4.08 13.14
N PHE A 422 -13.38 4.42 13.76
CA PHE A 422 -13.53 5.44 14.80
C PHE A 422 -12.87 6.80 14.47
N VAL A 423 -12.92 7.22 13.20
CA VAL A 423 -12.35 8.52 12.79
C VAL A 423 -13.34 9.63 13.10
N THR A 424 -12.90 10.63 13.86
CA THR A 424 -13.72 11.76 14.31
C THR A 424 -13.43 13.02 13.51
N ARG A 425 -14.35 14.00 13.53
CA ARG A 425 -14.18 15.33 12.93
C ARG A 425 -12.95 16.06 13.46
N PRO A 426 -12.69 16.14 14.77
CA PRO A 426 -11.45 16.73 15.27
C PRO A 426 -10.18 16.04 14.78
N ALA A 427 -10.20 14.72 14.57
CA ALA A 427 -9.05 14.00 14.01
C ALA A 427 -8.83 14.35 12.54
N LEU A 428 -9.90 14.44 11.74
CA LEU A 428 -9.82 14.90 10.35
C LEU A 428 -9.34 16.35 10.26
N ASP A 429 -9.92 17.27 11.04
CA ASP A 429 -9.55 18.69 11.02
C ASP A 429 -8.07 18.88 11.40
N ARG A 430 -7.58 18.12 12.38
CA ARG A 430 -6.15 18.13 12.75
C ARG A 430 -5.27 17.65 11.60
N PHE A 431 -5.62 16.53 10.98
CA PHE A 431 -4.87 15.99 9.85
C PHE A 431 -4.82 17.00 8.69
N LEU A 432 -5.96 17.62 8.36
CA LEU A 432 -6.04 18.65 7.32
C LEU A 432 -5.18 19.86 7.69
N ALA A 433 -5.23 20.36 8.93
CA ALA A 433 -4.43 21.51 9.35
C ALA A 433 -2.91 21.26 9.24
N GLU A 434 -2.46 20.04 9.50
CA GLU A 434 -1.04 19.65 9.48
C GLU A 434 -0.52 19.33 8.07
N ASN A 435 -1.37 18.81 7.19
CA ASN A 435 -0.94 18.20 5.92
C ASN A 435 -1.49 18.91 4.66
N TRP A 436 -2.25 20.00 4.80
CA TRP A 436 -2.81 20.70 3.65
C TRP A 436 -1.75 21.38 2.77
N PRO A 437 -1.85 21.31 1.43
CA PRO A 437 -2.87 20.61 0.65
C PRO A 437 -2.70 19.09 0.68
N CYS A 438 -3.79 18.33 0.72
CA CYS A 438 -3.76 16.86 0.66
C CYS A 438 -4.98 16.28 -0.07
N SER A 439 -4.86 15.04 -0.53
CA SER A 439 -5.97 14.26 -1.08
C SER A 439 -6.76 13.54 0.02
N LEU A 440 -7.99 13.12 -0.26
CA LEU A 440 -8.74 12.23 0.65
C LEU A 440 -8.09 10.85 0.80
N ASP A 441 -7.23 10.45 -0.15
CA ASP A 441 -6.46 9.22 -0.04
C ASP A 441 -5.28 9.37 0.95
N ASP A 442 -4.73 10.57 1.09
CA ASP A 442 -3.73 10.93 2.11
C ASP A 442 -4.39 10.89 3.48
N VAL A 443 -5.59 11.49 3.61
CA VAL A 443 -6.44 11.39 4.81
C VAL A 443 -6.68 9.93 5.16
N ARG A 444 -7.05 9.09 4.18
CA ARG A 444 -7.24 7.65 4.39
C ARG A 444 -5.98 7.02 4.99
N ARG A 445 -4.79 7.25 4.43
CA ARG A 445 -3.54 6.68 4.95
C ARG A 445 -3.19 7.17 6.35
N GLY A 446 -3.31 8.47 6.60
CA GLY A 446 -2.94 9.07 7.89
C GLY A 446 -3.95 8.81 9.01
N THR A 447 -5.23 8.57 8.69
CA THR A 447 -6.29 8.42 9.71
C THR A 447 -6.95 7.05 9.73
N ARG A 448 -6.73 6.23 8.70
CA ARG A 448 -7.49 5.01 8.34
C ARG A 448 -8.94 5.25 7.88
N LEU A 449 -9.35 6.49 7.61
CA LEU A 449 -10.70 6.79 7.09
C LEU A 449 -11.03 5.95 5.85
N GLY A 450 -12.08 5.14 5.94
CA GLY A 450 -12.52 4.28 4.83
C GLY A 450 -11.69 3.00 4.62
N MET A 451 -10.84 2.62 5.58
CA MET A 451 -10.12 1.33 5.53
C MET A 451 -10.90 0.15 6.15
N GLY A 452 -11.92 0.42 6.96
CA GLY A 452 -12.75 -0.60 7.60
C GLY A 452 -13.77 -1.26 6.65
N PRO A 453 -14.70 -2.11 7.15
CA PRO A 453 -15.47 -3.01 6.28
C PRO A 453 -16.36 -2.33 5.23
N CYS A 454 -16.75 -1.07 5.44
CA CYS A 454 -17.51 -0.29 4.44
C CYS A 454 -16.66 0.23 3.28
N GLN A 455 -15.33 0.17 3.38
CA GLN A 455 -14.36 0.65 2.40
C GLN A 455 -14.57 2.10 1.92
N GLY A 456 -15.02 2.98 2.82
CA GLY A 456 -15.22 4.39 2.51
C GLY A 456 -16.62 4.75 2.01
N ALA A 457 -17.53 3.78 1.88
CA ALA A 457 -18.86 4.00 1.30
C ALA A 457 -19.69 5.09 1.99
N PHE A 458 -19.47 5.35 3.28
CA PHE A 458 -20.21 6.38 4.04
C PHE A 458 -19.32 7.58 4.39
N CYS A 459 -18.15 7.32 4.94
CA CYS A 459 -17.28 8.35 5.50
C CYS A 459 -16.62 9.25 4.45
N THR A 460 -16.40 8.76 3.22
CA THR A 460 -15.73 9.56 2.18
C THR A 460 -16.59 10.76 1.76
N PHE A 461 -17.92 10.60 1.61
CA PHE A 461 -18.81 11.71 1.28
C PHE A 461 -18.83 12.77 2.38
N ARG A 462 -18.85 12.32 3.63
CA ARG A 462 -18.77 13.21 4.81
C ARG A 462 -17.45 13.97 4.82
N ALA A 463 -16.32 13.28 4.63
CA ALA A 463 -15.00 13.90 4.60
C ALA A 463 -14.85 14.90 3.44
N ALA A 464 -15.35 14.57 2.25
CA ALA A 464 -15.35 15.49 1.10
C ALA A 464 -16.13 16.77 1.41
N GLY A 465 -17.33 16.65 1.97
CA GLY A 465 -18.13 17.80 2.39
C GLY A 465 -17.46 18.64 3.47
N ILE A 466 -16.76 18.01 4.41
CA ILE A 466 -15.98 18.68 5.46
C ILE A 466 -14.82 19.49 4.88
N VAL A 467 -14.08 18.91 3.92
CA VAL A 467 -12.99 19.60 3.21
C VAL A 467 -13.53 20.82 2.45
N ALA A 468 -14.63 20.64 1.72
CA ALA A 468 -15.28 21.73 0.99
C ALA A 468 -15.75 22.85 1.94
N GLU A 469 -16.43 22.49 3.04
CA GLU A 469 -16.84 23.44 4.09
C GLU A 469 -15.64 24.20 4.67
N ALA A 470 -14.53 23.51 4.93
CA ALA A 470 -13.33 24.12 5.50
C ALA A 470 -12.68 25.15 4.55
N ILE A 471 -12.71 24.89 3.24
CA ILE A 471 -12.22 25.81 2.20
C ILE A 471 -13.17 27.00 2.05
N ALA A 472 -14.49 26.75 1.97
CA ALA A 472 -15.50 27.78 1.86
C ALA A 472 -15.45 28.78 3.03
N ARG A 473 -15.18 28.27 4.24
CA ARG A 473 -15.00 29.07 5.46
C ARG A 473 -13.62 29.70 5.59
N ARG A 474 -12.72 29.49 4.61
CA ARG A 474 -11.33 29.98 4.61
C ARG A 474 -10.51 29.50 5.81
N SER A 475 -10.91 28.38 6.42
CA SER A 475 -10.11 27.67 7.42
C SER A 475 -9.01 26.83 6.78
N LEU A 476 -9.24 26.37 5.54
CA LEU A 476 -8.21 25.87 4.64
C LEU A 476 -8.05 26.83 3.45
N PRO A 477 -6.82 27.08 2.98
CA PRO A 477 -6.57 27.81 1.74
C PRO A 477 -7.21 27.08 0.54
N ALA A 478 -7.72 27.84 -0.42
CA ALA A 478 -8.13 27.29 -1.70
C ALA A 478 -6.93 26.61 -2.37
N ALA A 479 -7.07 25.34 -2.68
CA ALA A 479 -6.07 24.54 -3.38
C ALA A 479 -6.83 23.63 -4.36
N GLU A 480 -6.22 23.33 -5.51
CA GLU A 480 -6.71 22.21 -6.30
C GLU A 480 -6.51 20.95 -5.46
N VAL A 481 -7.63 20.34 -5.03
CA VAL A 481 -7.59 19.11 -4.24
C VAL A 481 -7.08 17.99 -5.14
N GLY A 482 -5.76 17.80 -5.09
CA GLY A 482 -4.97 16.67 -5.56
C GLY A 482 -5.46 15.99 -6.83
N PHE A 483 -5.07 16.52 -7.98
CA PHE A 483 -4.97 15.78 -9.22
C PHE A 483 -3.49 15.67 -9.60
N VAL A 484 -3.07 14.48 -10.04
CA VAL A 484 -1.95 14.29 -10.95
C VAL A 484 -2.52 13.35 -12.00
N GLU A 485 -2.72 13.83 -13.22
CA GLU A 485 -3.08 12.92 -14.32
C GLU A 485 -1.99 11.87 -14.44
N PRO A 486 -2.32 10.57 -14.43
CA PRO A 486 -1.33 9.58 -14.86
C PRO A 486 -0.89 9.97 -16.28
N PRO A 487 0.38 9.71 -16.67
CA PRO A 487 0.77 9.87 -18.07
C PRO A 487 -0.23 9.09 -18.94
N PRO A 488 -0.66 9.66 -20.08
CA PRO A 488 -1.62 9.00 -20.95
C PRO A 488 -1.10 7.59 -21.29
N PRO A 489 -1.98 6.58 -21.34
CA PRO A 489 -1.57 5.26 -21.80
C PRO A 489 -0.92 5.40 -23.19
N ALA A 490 0.12 4.62 -23.45
CA ALA A 490 0.62 4.45 -24.81
C ALA A 490 -0.58 3.99 -25.68
N GLU A 491 -0.93 4.83 -26.66
CA GLU A 491 -2.09 4.80 -27.54
C GLU A 491 -3.24 3.81 -27.22
N PRO A 492 -4.42 4.29 -26.79
CA PRO A 492 -5.63 3.47 -26.78
C PRO A 492 -6.14 3.21 -28.22
N PRO A 493 -6.94 2.15 -28.45
CA PRO A 493 -7.61 1.94 -29.73
C PRO A 493 -8.50 3.15 -30.09
N PRO A 494 -8.80 3.36 -31.39
CA PRO A 494 -9.44 4.60 -31.84
C PRO A 494 -10.78 4.82 -31.12
N PRO A 495 -11.10 6.07 -30.74
CA PRO A 495 -12.26 6.37 -29.92
C PRO A 495 -13.57 6.09 -30.68
N ALA A 496 -14.54 5.53 -29.97
CA ALA A 496 -15.95 5.73 -30.31
C ALA A 496 -16.29 7.22 -30.12
N GLU A 497 -17.20 7.75 -30.96
CA GLU A 497 -17.48 9.17 -31.10
C GLU A 497 -17.65 9.94 -29.77
N PRO A 498 -17.16 11.19 -29.68
CA PRO A 498 -17.16 11.95 -28.43
C PRO A 498 -18.57 12.43 -28.07
N LEU A 499 -18.99 12.14 -26.84
CA LEU A 499 -19.97 12.95 -26.13
C LEU A 499 -19.37 14.34 -25.86
N GLY A 500 -20.13 15.38 -26.15
CA GLY A 500 -19.67 16.77 -26.35
C GLY A 500 -18.80 17.36 -25.24
N ALA A 501 -17.88 18.23 -25.67
CA ALA A 501 -17.00 19.01 -24.82
C ALA A 501 -17.77 20.00 -23.93
N ILE A 502 -17.43 20.04 -22.64
CA ILE A 502 -17.82 21.12 -21.74
C ILE A 502 -16.79 22.23 -21.90
N VAL A 503 -17.25 23.37 -22.41
CA VAL A 503 -16.48 24.61 -22.61
C VAL A 503 -16.29 25.33 -21.28
N GLY A 504 -15.11 25.91 -21.06
CA GLY A 504 -14.71 26.49 -19.77
C GLY A 504 -15.11 27.94 -19.48
N ARG A 505 -14.91 28.25 -18.19
CA ARG A 505 -14.76 29.52 -17.44
C ARG A 505 -16.01 30.37 -17.13
N ASP A 506 -16.21 30.60 -15.82
CA ASP A 506 -16.21 31.95 -15.19
C ASP A 506 -15.96 31.83 -13.66
N GLU A 507 -15.59 32.96 -13.03
CA GLU A 507 -15.14 33.16 -11.63
C GLU A 507 -15.94 32.44 -10.52
N PRO A 508 -15.30 32.13 -9.36
CA PRO A 508 -15.90 31.31 -8.32
C PRO A 508 -17.03 32.06 -7.61
N THR A 509 -18.27 31.76 -8.02
CA THR A 509 -19.47 32.03 -7.25
C THR A 509 -19.83 30.81 -6.40
N ARG A 510 -20.70 31.01 -5.41
CA ARG A 510 -21.12 30.12 -4.30
C ARG A 510 -21.51 28.65 -4.61
N GLY A 511 -21.29 28.14 -5.83
CA GLY A 511 -21.47 26.74 -6.25
C GLY A 511 -20.19 25.88 -6.27
N ASP A 512 -19.03 26.43 -5.92
CA ASP A 512 -17.70 25.79 -6.03
C ASP A 512 -17.47 24.62 -5.04
N ASP A 513 -18.16 24.63 -3.89
CA ASP A 513 -17.99 23.61 -2.83
C ASP A 513 -18.42 22.20 -3.28
N ALA A 514 -19.51 22.13 -4.07
CA ALA A 514 -20.06 20.86 -4.56
C ALA A 514 -19.16 20.26 -5.65
N GLU A 515 -18.67 21.09 -6.56
CA GLU A 515 -17.76 20.69 -7.64
C GLU A 515 -16.41 20.23 -7.08
N LEU A 516 -15.88 20.92 -6.07
CA LEU A 516 -14.66 20.52 -5.40
C LEU A 516 -14.82 19.20 -4.63
N ALA A 517 -15.95 19.02 -3.92
CA ALA A 517 -16.27 17.76 -3.26
C ALA A 517 -16.41 16.61 -4.27
N GLU A 518 -17.03 16.86 -5.43
CA GLU A 518 -17.13 15.92 -6.53
C GLU A 518 -15.75 15.55 -7.09
N ARG A 519 -14.89 16.52 -7.40
CA ARG A 519 -13.52 16.29 -7.87
C ARG A 519 -12.70 15.48 -6.86
N ALA A 520 -12.77 15.84 -5.57
CA ALA A 520 -12.10 15.11 -4.50
C ALA A 520 -12.61 13.66 -4.38
N MET A 521 -13.92 13.45 -4.54
CA MET A 521 -14.53 12.13 -4.56
C MET A 521 -14.05 11.30 -5.77
N VAL A 522 -14.06 11.87 -6.97
CA VAL A 522 -13.59 11.19 -8.18
C VAL A 522 -12.11 10.82 -8.05
N ALA A 523 -11.26 11.73 -7.56
CA ALA A 523 -9.85 11.47 -7.31
C ALA A 523 -9.63 10.35 -6.28
N PHE A 524 -10.36 10.41 -5.15
CA PHE A 524 -10.35 9.34 -4.15
C PHE A 524 -10.75 8.01 -4.76
N LEU A 525 -11.88 7.93 -5.47
CA LEU A 525 -12.35 6.70 -6.09
C LEU A 525 -11.33 6.19 -7.11
N ARG A 526 -10.76 7.05 -7.95
CA ARG A 526 -9.74 6.64 -8.93
C ARG A 526 -8.51 6.07 -8.28
N GLU A 527 -7.89 6.72 -7.29
CA GLU A 527 -6.69 6.20 -6.62
C GLU A 527 -7.02 4.99 -5.74
N ARG A 528 -8.15 5.04 -5.01
CA ARG A 528 -8.64 3.93 -4.20
C ARG A 528 -8.86 2.68 -5.03
N TYR A 529 -9.41 2.86 -6.23
CA TYR A 529 -9.70 1.78 -7.15
C TYR A 529 -8.62 1.58 -8.23
N LYS A 530 -7.50 2.30 -8.17
CA LYS A 530 -6.40 2.20 -9.13
C LYS A 530 -5.76 0.82 -9.07
N GLY A 531 -5.70 0.16 -10.21
CA GLY A 531 -5.24 -1.24 -10.28
C GLY A 531 -6.13 -2.19 -9.45
N THR A 532 -7.35 -1.78 -9.09
CA THR A 532 -8.35 -2.64 -8.46
C THR A 532 -9.52 -2.81 -9.42
N ARG A 533 -10.11 -4.00 -9.45
CA ARG A 533 -11.41 -4.20 -10.10
C ARG A 533 -12.45 -4.45 -9.03
N PRO A 534 -13.64 -3.82 -9.12
CA PRO A 534 -14.78 -4.30 -8.35
C PRO A 534 -15.07 -5.72 -8.83
N VAL A 535 -14.76 -6.70 -7.98
CA VAL A 535 -15.11 -8.09 -8.25
C VAL A 535 -16.51 -8.29 -7.68
N ALA A 536 -17.52 -8.25 -8.55
CA ALA A 536 -18.83 -8.77 -8.19
C ALA A 536 -18.77 -10.31 -8.33
N TRP A 537 -18.71 -11.03 -7.20
CA TRP A 537 -18.56 -12.48 -7.17
C TRP A 537 -19.78 -13.16 -6.55
N GLY A 538 -20.23 -14.26 -7.16
CA GLY A 538 -21.34 -15.06 -6.64
C GLY A 538 -22.61 -14.25 -6.39
N ARG A 539 -23.13 -14.31 -5.16
CA ARG A 539 -24.35 -13.61 -4.73
C ARG A 539 -24.25 -12.08 -4.85
N GLN A 540 -23.05 -11.52 -4.73
CA GLN A 540 -22.84 -10.08 -4.89
C GLN A 540 -23.15 -9.61 -6.30
N LEU A 541 -22.92 -10.44 -7.32
CA LEU A 541 -23.30 -10.12 -8.69
C LEU A 541 -24.82 -9.99 -8.77
N GLN A 542 -25.56 -10.93 -8.20
CA GLN A 542 -27.02 -10.89 -8.16
C GLN A 542 -27.54 -9.67 -7.38
N GLU A 543 -26.94 -9.36 -6.23
CA GLU A 543 -27.26 -8.15 -5.45
C GLU A 543 -26.94 -6.87 -6.22
N LEU A 544 -25.83 -6.83 -6.96
CA LEU A 544 -25.47 -5.72 -7.82
C LEU A 544 -26.49 -5.55 -8.95
N TRP A 545 -26.93 -6.63 -9.59
CA TRP A 545 -27.99 -6.57 -10.61
C TRP A 545 -29.31 -6.04 -10.04
N VAL A 546 -29.68 -6.47 -8.84
CA VAL A 546 -30.88 -5.97 -8.13
C VAL A 546 -30.69 -4.50 -7.74
N ALA A 547 -29.53 -4.12 -7.19
CA ALA A 547 -29.23 -2.76 -6.80
C ALA A 547 -29.18 -1.82 -8.01
N THR A 548 -28.54 -2.23 -9.12
CA THR A 548 -28.58 -1.51 -10.39
C THR A 548 -30.01 -1.33 -10.85
N GLY A 549 -30.85 -2.38 -10.81
CA GLY A 549 -32.27 -2.26 -11.15
C GLY A 549 -33.04 -1.29 -10.24
N ILE A 550 -32.79 -1.33 -8.93
CA ILE A 550 -33.39 -0.41 -7.95
C ILE A 550 -32.93 1.02 -8.22
N TYR A 551 -31.63 1.27 -8.32
CA TYR A 551 -31.09 2.61 -8.50
C TYR A 551 -31.40 3.17 -9.89
N TRP A 552 -31.36 2.36 -10.95
CA TRP A 552 -31.79 2.79 -12.29
C TRP A 552 -33.25 3.23 -12.28
N GLY A 553 -34.17 2.41 -11.75
CA GLY A 553 -35.59 2.75 -11.70
C GLY A 553 -35.96 3.82 -10.67
N THR A 554 -35.24 3.91 -9.54
CA THR A 554 -35.54 4.88 -8.46
C THR A 554 -34.95 6.26 -8.76
N LEU A 555 -33.78 6.32 -9.39
CA LEU A 555 -33.12 7.58 -9.77
C LEU A 555 -33.50 8.04 -11.20
N GLY A 556 -34.34 7.28 -11.90
CA GLY A 556 -34.84 7.63 -13.24
C GLY A 556 -33.75 7.66 -14.33
N VAL A 557 -32.66 6.91 -14.14
CA VAL A 557 -31.54 6.86 -15.09
C VAL A 557 -31.94 6.15 -16.38
N ASP A 558 -32.88 5.20 -16.27
CA ASP A 558 -33.54 4.51 -17.38
C ASP A 558 -34.36 5.45 -18.29
N ALA A 559 -34.76 6.62 -17.79
CA ALA A 559 -35.47 7.63 -18.59
C ALA A 559 -34.57 8.37 -19.60
N PHE A 560 -33.24 8.30 -19.46
CA PHE A 560 -32.28 8.97 -20.34
C PHE A 560 -31.84 8.14 -21.55
N GLU A 561 -32.09 6.82 -21.56
CA GLU A 561 -31.75 5.96 -22.72
C GLU A 561 -32.74 6.11 -23.90
N GLY A 562 -33.85 6.85 -23.73
CA GLY A 562 -34.84 7.10 -24.79
C GLY A 562 -34.53 8.27 -25.74
N GLY A 563 -33.36 8.91 -25.61
CA GLY A 563 -33.02 10.18 -26.29
C GLY A 563 -32.40 10.08 -27.69
N ALA A 564 -32.46 8.92 -28.35
CA ALA A 564 -32.07 8.78 -29.74
C ALA A 564 -33.27 8.27 -30.55
N ASP A 565 -34.20 9.16 -30.89
CA ASP A 565 -35.08 8.89 -32.02
C ASP A 565 -34.98 10.02 -33.05
N ASN A 566 -34.65 9.59 -34.26
CA ASN A 566 -34.50 10.43 -35.43
C ASN A 566 -35.81 11.15 -35.71
N GLY A 567 -35.70 12.41 -36.12
CA GLY A 567 -36.83 13.26 -36.42
C GLY A 567 -37.85 12.61 -37.36
N GLN A 568 -39.12 12.70 -36.97
CA GLN A 568 -40.31 13.07 -37.74
C GLN A 568 -41.54 12.34 -37.18
N GLY A 569 -42.57 13.10 -36.78
CA GLY A 569 -43.92 12.55 -36.65
C GLY A 569 -44.58 12.79 -35.30
N THR A 570 -45.73 13.44 -35.35
CA THR A 570 -46.61 13.84 -34.26
C THR A 570 -47.27 12.68 -33.51
N ALA A 571 -47.52 12.94 -32.22
CA ALA A 571 -48.68 12.52 -31.42
C ALA A 571 -48.69 11.16 -30.69
N GLU A 572 -49.17 11.28 -29.44
CA GLU A 572 -49.70 10.27 -28.50
C GLU A 572 -48.72 9.44 -27.65
N ALA A 573 -48.58 9.90 -26.40
CA ALA A 573 -48.07 9.13 -25.28
C ALA A 573 -48.98 7.93 -24.98
N SER A 574 -48.40 6.73 -24.96
CA SER A 574 -49.05 5.53 -24.42
C SER A 574 -48.09 4.84 -23.43
N PRO A 575 -48.53 4.47 -22.21
CA PRO A 575 -47.68 3.84 -21.22
C PRO A 575 -47.41 2.39 -21.61
N ARG A 576 -46.17 2.06 -22.02
CA ARG A 576 -45.78 0.67 -22.26
C ARG A 576 -45.69 -0.08 -20.93
N ARG A 577 -46.57 -1.08 -20.82
CA ARG A 577 -46.63 -2.10 -19.77
C ARG A 577 -45.30 -2.83 -19.63
N VAL A 578 -44.93 -3.09 -18.37
CA VAL A 578 -43.96 -4.11 -17.95
C VAL A 578 -44.39 -5.47 -18.52
N GLY A 579 -43.66 -5.94 -19.53
CA GLY A 579 -43.83 -7.26 -20.14
C GLY A 579 -42.80 -8.22 -19.57
N GLY A 580 -43.26 -9.21 -18.79
CA GLY A 580 -42.41 -10.24 -18.21
C GLY A 580 -41.72 -11.10 -19.25
N ALA A 581 -40.45 -11.41 -19.00
CA ALA A 581 -39.73 -12.49 -19.64
C ALA A 581 -39.59 -13.66 -18.65
N ARG A 582 -40.18 -14.77 -19.09
CA ARG A 582 -40.28 -16.08 -18.44
C ARG A 582 -38.92 -16.63 -18.03
N ALA A 583 -38.94 -17.30 -16.88
CA ALA A 583 -38.00 -18.35 -16.53
C ALA A 583 -37.96 -19.43 -17.63
N ALA A 584 -36.75 -19.80 -18.04
CA ALA A 584 -36.47 -21.06 -18.71
C ALA A 584 -35.09 -21.56 -18.24
N ARG A 585 -35.18 -22.53 -17.31
CA ARG A 585 -34.25 -23.59 -16.87
C ARG A 585 -32.74 -23.38 -16.93
#